data_AF-A0A7C3D7A8-F1
#
_entry.id   AF-A0A7C3D7A8-F1
#
_cell.length_a   1.000
_cell.length_b   1.000
_cell.length_c   1.000
_cell.angle_alpha   90.00
_cell.angle_beta   90.00
_cell.angle_gamma   90.00
#
_symmetry.space_group_name_H-M   'P 1'
#
loop_
_entity.id
_entity.type
_entity.pdbx_description
1 polymer ?
#
loop_
_entity_poly.entity_id
_entity_poly.type
_entity_poly.pdbx_seq_one_letter_code
_entity_poly.pdbx_strand_id
1 'polypeptide(L)'
;MFKAAWAANIPALTAAPLGFSGTLHVFSSPGMSFDEYFDMKDEQSFYDQIVNFILGLAPAALHLPYMDLSGVDPKTGRGPSSVVGVQMASCLVAAQAVKILLDRKAVLAAPHYVQFDAYRLISKKGYLFAGNRNWLQKIKRKLLLHKFKQLGLDKAFLGVDGG
;
A
#
# COMPACT_ATOMS: atom_id res chain seq x y z
N MET A 1 12.04 9.82 2.89
CA MET A 1 10.98 10.84 3.08
C MET A 1 10.17 10.59 4.35
N PHE A 2 9.41 9.49 4.49
CA PHE A 2 8.53 9.25 5.66
C PHE A 2 9.24 9.26 7.02
N LYS A 3 10.42 8.63 7.13
CA LYS A 3 11.26 8.66 8.36
C LYS A 3 11.61 10.08 8.82
N ALA A 4 11.95 10.96 7.88
CA ALA A 4 12.27 12.35 8.19
C ALA A 4 11.03 13.15 8.64
N ALA A 5 9.88 12.97 7.96
CA ALA A 5 8.62 13.60 8.36
C ALA A 5 8.17 13.14 9.76
N TRP A 6 8.32 11.85 10.05
CA TRP A 6 8.04 11.28 11.38
C TRP A 6 8.90 11.92 12.48
N ALA A 7 10.22 12.00 12.26
CA ALA A 7 11.14 12.65 13.21
C ALA A 7 10.83 14.14 13.44
N ALA A 8 10.29 14.82 12.42
CA ALA A 8 9.88 16.22 12.51
C ALA A 8 8.45 16.42 13.04
N ASN A 9 7.72 15.35 13.40
CA ASN A 9 6.29 15.39 13.76
C ASN A 9 5.39 16.00 12.67
N ILE A 10 5.76 15.84 11.39
CA ILE A 10 4.98 16.31 10.24
C ILE A 10 4.16 15.13 9.69
N PRO A 11 2.83 15.26 9.54
CA PRO A 11 2.00 14.24 8.91
C PRO A 11 2.46 13.94 7.48
N ALA A 12 2.63 12.66 7.17
CA ALA A 12 2.96 12.18 5.82
C ALA A 12 1.89 11.22 5.32
N LEU A 13 1.53 11.33 4.04
CA LEU A 13 0.44 10.56 3.44
C LEU A 13 0.99 9.67 2.32
N THR A 14 0.41 8.49 2.17
CA THR A 14 0.58 7.67 0.97
C THR A 14 -0.76 7.20 0.45
N ALA A 15 -0.88 7.13 -0.87
CA ALA A 15 -2.04 6.58 -1.54
C ALA A 15 -1.57 5.81 -2.77
N ALA A 16 -2.29 4.74 -3.09
CA ALA A 16 -1.98 3.94 -4.26
C ALA A 16 -3.22 3.69 -5.11
N PRO A 17 -3.09 3.79 -6.44
CA PRO A 17 -4.09 3.33 -7.38
C PRO A 17 -4.04 1.79 -7.50
N LEU A 18 -5.20 1.13 -7.43
CA LEU A 18 -5.31 -0.32 -7.54
C LEU A 18 -6.55 -0.69 -8.36
N GLY A 19 -6.37 -1.03 -9.64
CA GLY A 19 -7.49 -1.21 -10.56
C GLY A 19 -8.30 0.09 -10.67
N PHE A 20 -9.59 0.06 -10.32
CA PHE A 20 -10.48 1.22 -10.22
C PHE A 20 -10.64 1.75 -8.77
N SER A 21 -9.72 1.36 -7.87
CA SER A 21 -9.73 1.71 -6.45
C SER A 21 -8.55 2.62 -6.10
N GLY A 22 -8.71 3.40 -5.01
CA GLY A 22 -7.63 4.14 -4.36
C GLY A 22 -7.53 3.76 -2.88
N THR A 23 -6.31 3.70 -2.35
CA THR A 23 -6.03 3.54 -0.91
C THR A 23 -5.46 4.82 -0.32
N LEU A 24 -5.56 4.99 0.99
CA LEU A 24 -5.01 6.12 1.71
C LEU A 24 -4.52 5.67 3.08
N HIS A 25 -3.29 6.03 3.42
CA HIS A 25 -2.72 5.92 4.76
C HIS A 25 -2.14 7.27 5.16
N VAL A 26 -2.29 7.59 6.44
CA VAL A 26 -1.70 8.79 7.03
C VAL A 26 -0.79 8.37 8.17
N PHE A 27 0.45 8.83 8.15
CA PHE A 27 1.45 8.56 9.16
C PHE A 27 1.71 9.84 9.95
N SER A 28 1.28 9.84 11.20
CA SER A 28 1.44 10.96 12.14
C SER A 28 1.38 10.46 13.58
N SER A 29 2.05 11.14 14.50
CA SER A 29 1.95 10.88 15.95
C SER A 29 0.54 11.24 16.47
N PRO A 30 -0.05 10.50 17.43
CA PRO A 30 0.48 9.34 18.18
C PRO A 30 0.21 7.98 17.50
N GLY A 31 0.06 7.95 16.17
CA GLY A 31 -0.18 6.72 15.41
C GLY A 31 1.08 5.85 15.25
N MET A 32 1.15 5.16 14.12
CA MET A 32 2.25 4.27 13.75
C MET A 32 3.11 4.89 12.65
N SER A 33 4.42 4.68 12.69
CA SER A 33 5.31 5.12 11.61
C SER A 33 5.12 4.29 10.33
N PHE A 34 5.59 4.81 9.19
CA PHE A 34 5.57 4.08 7.91
C PHE A 34 6.32 2.75 8.02
N ASP A 35 7.51 2.76 8.62
CA ASP A 35 8.37 1.59 8.72
C ASP A 35 7.76 0.51 9.63
N GLU A 36 7.13 0.91 10.74
CA GLU A 36 6.41 -0.02 11.62
C GLU A 36 5.16 -0.60 10.95
N TYR A 37 4.40 0.23 10.23
CA TYR A 37 3.18 -0.21 9.57
C TYR A 37 3.47 -1.23 8.47
N PHE A 38 4.43 -0.93 7.60
CA PHE A 38 4.78 -1.81 6.48
C PHE A 38 5.78 -2.91 6.88
N ASP A 39 6.36 -2.87 8.08
CA ASP A 39 7.49 -3.72 8.50
C ASP A 39 8.72 -3.56 7.58
N MET A 40 9.05 -2.32 7.25
CA MET A 40 10.23 -1.94 6.47
C MET A 40 11.46 -1.88 7.36
N LYS A 41 12.58 -2.41 6.87
CA LYS A 41 13.88 -2.38 7.53
C LYS A 41 14.97 -2.10 6.50
N ASP A 42 15.97 -1.31 6.88
CA ASP A 42 17.04 -0.88 5.99
C ASP A 42 17.88 -2.07 5.48
N GLU A 43 17.93 -3.18 6.22
CA GLU A 43 18.69 -4.39 5.87
C GLU A 43 17.93 -5.37 4.97
N GLN A 44 16.65 -5.12 4.66
CA GLN A 44 15.85 -5.99 3.80
C GLN A 44 16.24 -5.83 2.33
N SER A 45 16.14 -6.93 1.56
CA SER A 45 16.23 -6.86 0.10
C SER A 45 15.13 -5.94 -0.47
N PHE A 46 15.40 -5.28 -1.59
CA PHE A 46 14.41 -4.44 -2.27
C PHE A 46 13.11 -5.20 -2.58
N TYR A 47 13.24 -6.47 -2.98
CA TYR A 47 12.10 -7.36 -3.21
C TYR A 47 11.26 -7.57 -1.94
N ASP A 48 11.89 -7.84 -0.79
CA ASP A 48 11.17 -8.00 0.47
C ASP A 48 10.46 -6.72 0.90
N GLN A 49 11.10 -5.56 0.68
CA GLN A 49 10.49 -4.24 0.94
C GLN A 49 9.26 -4.02 0.03
N ILE A 50 9.34 -4.31 -1.27
CA ILE A 50 8.20 -4.23 -2.20
C ILE A 50 7.06 -5.16 -1.76
N VAL A 51 7.37 -6.41 -1.42
CA VAL A 51 6.37 -7.39 -0.97
C VAL A 51 5.65 -6.89 0.28
N ASN A 52 6.40 -6.36 1.24
CA ASN A 52 5.87 -5.76 2.46
C ASN A 52 5.01 -4.53 2.15
N PHE A 53 5.45 -3.66 1.25
CA PHE A 53 4.67 -2.51 0.80
C PHE A 53 3.32 -2.94 0.23
N ILE A 54 3.31 -3.81 -0.79
CA ILE A 54 2.10 -4.30 -1.46
C ILE A 54 1.13 -4.93 -0.44
N LEU A 55 1.65 -5.75 0.46
CA LEU A 55 0.88 -6.43 1.50
C LEU A 55 0.13 -5.46 2.43
N GLY A 56 0.80 -4.38 2.84
CA GLY A 56 0.23 -3.38 3.74
C GLY A 56 -0.65 -2.35 3.01
N LEU A 57 -0.51 -2.22 1.69
CA LEU A 57 -1.09 -1.12 0.91
C LEU A 57 -2.59 -1.26 0.68
N ALA A 58 -3.10 -2.48 0.60
CA ALA A 58 -4.53 -2.75 0.47
C ALA A 58 -4.95 -4.00 1.25
N PRO A 59 -4.99 -3.94 2.60
CA PRO A 59 -5.23 -5.14 3.41
C PRO A 59 -6.60 -5.79 3.17
N ALA A 60 -7.59 -4.99 2.75
CA ALA A 60 -8.94 -5.44 2.37
C ALA A 60 -9.05 -5.86 0.90
N ALA A 61 -8.08 -5.45 0.07
CA ALA A 61 -7.91 -5.87 -1.32
C ALA A 61 -9.20 -5.78 -2.17
N LEU A 62 -9.93 -4.67 -2.03
CA LEU A 62 -11.27 -4.50 -2.65
C LEU A 62 -11.28 -4.66 -4.18
N HIS A 63 -10.14 -4.37 -4.83
CA HIS A 63 -9.95 -4.43 -6.27
C HIS A 63 -9.75 -5.86 -6.81
N LEU A 64 -9.38 -6.83 -5.97
CA LEU A 64 -8.97 -8.16 -6.43
C LEU A 64 -10.04 -8.92 -7.24
N PRO A 65 -11.35 -8.85 -6.93
CA PRO A 65 -12.36 -9.64 -7.65
C PRO A 65 -12.47 -9.36 -9.15
N TYR A 66 -12.00 -8.21 -9.62
CA TYR A 66 -12.00 -7.85 -11.05
C TYR A 66 -10.61 -7.60 -11.62
N MET A 67 -9.57 -7.69 -10.79
CA MET A 67 -8.21 -7.39 -11.24
C MET A 67 -7.66 -8.57 -12.03
N ASP A 68 -7.35 -8.33 -13.30
CA ASP A 68 -6.60 -9.27 -14.10
C ASP A 68 -5.11 -9.15 -13.80
N LEU A 69 -4.57 -10.15 -13.10
CA LEU A 69 -3.16 -10.21 -12.73
C LEU A 69 -2.28 -10.77 -13.86
N SER A 70 -2.85 -11.26 -14.96
CA SER A 70 -2.08 -11.70 -16.13
C SER A 70 -1.43 -10.52 -16.87
N GLY A 71 -1.99 -9.31 -16.71
CA GLY A 71 -1.45 -8.06 -17.27
C GLY A 71 -0.27 -7.47 -16.49
N VAL A 72 0.23 -8.16 -15.46
CA VAL A 72 1.47 -7.76 -14.77
C VAL A 72 2.64 -8.21 -15.63
N ASP A 73 3.38 -7.28 -16.21
CA ASP A 73 4.63 -7.58 -16.90
C ASP A 73 5.75 -7.73 -15.85
N PRO A 74 6.27 -8.94 -15.63
CA PRO A 74 7.36 -9.15 -14.72
C PRO A 74 8.60 -8.35 -15.17
N LYS A 75 8.99 -8.45 -16.45
CA LYS A 75 10.27 -7.90 -16.92
C LYS A 75 10.38 -6.41 -16.70
N THR A 76 9.27 -5.69 -16.80
CA THR A 76 9.23 -4.23 -16.62
C THR A 76 8.63 -3.80 -15.28
N GLY A 77 8.15 -4.73 -14.46
CA GLY A 77 7.45 -4.44 -13.20
C GLY A 77 6.12 -3.70 -13.38
N ARG A 78 5.57 -3.64 -14.60
CA ARG A 78 4.34 -2.88 -14.90
C ARG A 78 3.13 -3.68 -14.46
N GLY A 79 2.36 -3.12 -13.51
CA GLY A 79 1.04 -3.62 -13.16
C GLY A 79 -0.08 -2.95 -13.97
N PRO A 80 -1.29 -3.53 -13.97
CA PRO A 80 -2.46 -2.89 -14.55
C PRO A 80 -2.73 -1.55 -13.85
N SER A 81 -2.80 -0.47 -14.62
CA SER A 81 -3.09 0.88 -14.14
C SER A 81 -4.31 1.43 -14.87
N SER A 82 -5.16 2.18 -14.16
CA SER A 82 -6.31 2.88 -14.75
C SER A 82 -6.30 4.35 -14.34
N VAL A 83 -6.75 5.22 -15.24
CA VAL A 83 -6.92 6.65 -14.93
C VAL A 83 -7.86 6.88 -13.74
N VAL A 84 -8.87 6.02 -13.60
CA VAL A 84 -9.82 6.05 -12.48
C VAL A 84 -9.10 5.78 -11.15
N GLY A 85 -8.25 4.73 -11.10
CA GLY A 85 -7.47 4.42 -9.90
C GLY A 85 -6.53 5.55 -9.51
N VAL A 86 -5.83 6.14 -10.50
CA VAL A 86 -4.92 7.28 -10.28
C VAL A 86 -5.68 8.47 -9.73
N GLN A 87 -6.78 8.87 -10.39
CA GLN A 87 -7.63 9.97 -9.92
C GLN A 87 -8.17 9.69 -8.51
N MET A 88 -8.51 8.43 -8.20
CA MET A 88 -9.00 8.08 -6.87
C MET A 88 -7.95 8.24 -5.79
N ALA A 89 -6.72 7.78 -6.03
CA ALA A 89 -5.61 8.04 -5.12
C ALA A 89 -5.35 9.55 -4.95
N SER A 90 -5.36 10.32 -6.04
CA SER A 90 -5.19 11.78 -6.01
C SER A 90 -6.28 12.48 -5.19
N CYS A 91 -7.56 12.14 -5.40
CA CYS A 91 -8.67 12.72 -4.64
C CYS A 91 -8.56 12.41 -3.15
N LEU A 92 -8.22 11.17 -2.79
CA LEU A 92 -8.05 10.77 -1.39
C LEU A 92 -6.93 11.56 -0.70
N VAL A 93 -5.76 11.70 -1.34
CA VAL A 93 -4.63 12.47 -0.79
C VAL A 93 -4.96 13.95 -0.70
N ALA A 94 -5.50 14.54 -1.76
CA ALA A 94 -5.81 15.97 -1.80
C ALA A 94 -6.82 16.35 -0.71
N ALA A 95 -7.92 15.59 -0.57
CA ALA A 95 -8.92 15.83 0.46
C ALA A 95 -8.33 15.70 1.87
N GLN A 96 -7.49 14.68 2.09
CA GLN A 96 -6.86 14.46 3.40
C GLN A 96 -5.79 15.50 3.72
N ALA A 97 -5.04 15.99 2.72
CA ALA A 97 -4.08 17.08 2.86
C ALA A 97 -4.77 18.39 3.23
N VAL A 98 -5.84 18.77 2.52
CA VAL A 98 -6.65 19.96 2.85
C VAL A 98 -7.20 19.85 4.27
N LYS A 99 -7.68 18.67 4.67
CA LYS A 99 -8.18 18.42 6.03
C LYS A 99 -7.10 18.65 7.10
N ILE A 100 -5.87 18.18 6.86
CA ILE A 100 -4.71 18.37 7.76
C ILE A 100 -4.31 19.84 7.81
N LEU A 101 -4.18 20.50 6.66
CA LEU A 101 -3.74 21.90 6.58
C LEU A 101 -4.72 22.87 7.24
N LEU A 102 -6.01 22.54 7.25
CA LEU A 102 -7.06 23.34 7.90
C LEU A 102 -7.31 22.95 9.37
N ASP A 103 -6.50 22.04 9.93
CA ASP A 103 -6.64 21.51 11.29
C ASP A 103 -8.06 20.99 11.62
N ARG A 104 -8.69 20.30 10.65
CA ARG A 104 -10.09 19.86 10.77
C ARG A 104 -10.21 18.42 11.23
N LYS A 105 -10.70 18.20 12.46
CA LYS A 105 -11.04 16.89 13.06
C LYS A 105 -9.85 15.92 13.16
N ALA A 106 -10.02 14.87 13.96
CA ALA A 106 -9.06 13.76 14.01
C ALA A 106 -8.86 13.12 12.61
N VAL A 107 -7.59 12.92 12.27
CA VAL A 107 -7.13 12.16 11.11
C VAL A 107 -7.02 10.69 11.51
N LEU A 108 -7.45 9.79 10.63
CA LEU A 108 -7.26 8.36 10.84
C LEU A 108 -5.80 7.99 10.56
N ALA A 109 -4.92 8.26 11.52
CA ALA A 109 -3.52 7.90 11.45
C ALA A 109 -3.35 6.37 11.46
N ALA A 110 -2.24 5.91 10.89
CA ALA A 110 -1.84 4.51 10.92
C ALA A 110 -1.88 4.00 12.38
N PRO A 111 -2.36 2.76 12.60
CA PRO A 111 -2.54 1.72 11.59
C PRO A 111 -3.94 1.68 10.97
N HIS A 112 -4.71 2.77 11.04
CA HIS A 112 -5.88 2.90 10.19
C HIS A 112 -5.50 3.08 8.72
N TYR A 113 -6.38 2.60 7.84
CA TYR A 113 -6.29 2.81 6.40
C TYR A 113 -7.68 3.01 5.81
N VAL A 114 -7.74 3.65 4.64
CA VAL A 114 -8.96 3.78 3.85
C VAL A 114 -8.72 3.18 2.47
N GLN A 115 -9.70 2.45 1.97
CA GLN A 115 -9.77 2.05 0.58
C GLN A 115 -11.16 2.36 0.04
N PHE A 116 -11.23 2.99 -1.13
CA PHE A 116 -12.48 3.20 -1.86
C PHE A 116 -12.35 2.56 -3.24
N ASP A 117 -13.31 1.74 -3.62
CA ASP A 117 -13.38 1.06 -4.91
C ASP A 117 -14.55 1.64 -5.71
N ALA A 118 -14.22 2.41 -6.75
CA ALA A 118 -15.22 3.13 -7.53
C ALA A 118 -16.01 2.20 -8.46
N TYR A 119 -15.40 1.09 -8.91
CA TYR A 119 -16.05 0.15 -9.81
C TYR A 119 -17.10 -0.69 -9.10
N ARG A 120 -16.79 -1.13 -7.88
CA ARG A 120 -17.70 -1.92 -7.04
C ARG A 120 -18.57 -1.06 -6.12
N LEU A 121 -18.31 0.25 -6.06
CA LEU A 121 -18.99 1.21 -5.17
C LEU A 121 -18.95 0.82 -3.69
N ILE A 122 -17.78 0.34 -3.23
CA ILE A 122 -17.59 -0.08 -1.83
C ILE A 122 -16.45 0.71 -1.18
N SER A 123 -16.59 0.97 0.11
CA SER A 123 -15.58 1.64 0.92
C SER A 123 -15.20 0.80 2.13
N LYS A 124 -13.93 0.83 2.50
CA LYS A 124 -13.42 0.22 3.73
C LYS A 124 -12.59 1.23 4.50
N LYS A 125 -13.00 1.51 5.73
CA LYS A 125 -12.12 2.03 6.78
C LYS A 125 -11.63 0.83 7.58
N GLY A 126 -10.34 0.57 7.53
CA GLY A 126 -9.73 -0.57 8.18
C GLY A 126 -8.79 -0.15 9.30
N TYR A 127 -8.40 -1.13 10.10
CA TYR A 127 -7.39 -1.02 11.14
C TYR A 127 -6.51 -2.26 11.05
N LEU A 128 -5.23 -2.08 10.76
CA LEU A 128 -4.29 -3.19 10.63
C LEU A 128 -3.48 -3.33 11.92
N PHE A 129 -4.02 -4.08 12.89
CA PHE A 129 -3.36 -4.28 14.18
C PHE A 129 -1.89 -4.69 13.99
N ALA A 130 -0.97 -4.00 14.67
CA ALA A 130 0.49 -4.19 14.57
C ALA A 130 1.08 -4.09 13.13
N GLY A 131 0.39 -3.43 12.19
CA GLY A 131 0.83 -3.33 10.80
C GLY A 131 1.03 -4.71 10.16
N ASN A 132 2.04 -4.82 9.30
CA ASN A 132 2.41 -6.09 8.66
C ASN A 132 3.05 -7.11 9.61
N ARG A 133 3.35 -6.74 10.86
CA ARG A 133 3.95 -7.65 11.85
C ARG A 133 2.95 -8.63 12.44
N ASN A 134 1.65 -8.44 12.22
CA ASN A 134 0.64 -9.36 12.72
C ASN A 134 0.70 -10.74 12.04
N TRP A 135 0.20 -11.75 12.76
CA TRP A 135 0.28 -13.15 12.32
C TRP A 135 -0.52 -13.42 11.03
N LEU A 136 -1.66 -12.76 10.85
CA LEU A 136 -2.47 -12.87 9.63
C LEU A 136 -1.72 -12.35 8.40
N GLN A 137 -1.01 -11.22 8.54
CA GLN A 137 -0.21 -10.62 7.48
C GLN A 137 1.01 -11.48 7.17
N LYS A 138 1.64 -12.11 8.17
CA LYS A 138 2.70 -13.09 7.91
C LYS A 138 2.22 -14.27 7.06
N ILE A 139 0.99 -14.76 7.28
CA ILE A 139 0.39 -15.81 6.44
C ILE A 139 0.12 -15.28 5.03
N LYS A 140 -0.53 -14.11 4.90
CA LYS A 140 -0.78 -13.45 3.60
C LYS A 140 0.51 -13.20 2.82
N ARG A 141 1.60 -12.81 3.50
CA ARG A 141 2.93 -12.63 2.92
C ARG A 141 3.45 -13.92 2.30
N LYS A 142 3.36 -15.04 3.01
CA LYS A 142 3.78 -16.36 2.47
C LYS A 142 2.97 -16.75 1.23
N LEU A 143 1.66 -16.51 1.23
CA LEU A 143 0.79 -16.77 0.08
C LEU A 143 1.13 -15.85 -1.11
N LEU A 144 1.40 -14.57 -0.86
CA LEU A 144 1.80 -13.61 -1.88
C LEU A 144 3.12 -14.00 -2.53
N LEU A 145 4.13 -14.37 -1.74
CA LEU A 145 5.42 -14.86 -2.24
C LEU A 145 5.27 -16.13 -3.09
N HIS A 146 4.41 -17.06 -2.66
CA HIS A 146 4.11 -18.26 -3.44
C HIS A 146 3.50 -17.93 -4.80
N LYS A 147 2.54 -16.99 -4.85
CA LYS A 147 1.94 -16.52 -6.11
C LYS A 147 2.95 -15.80 -6.99
N PHE A 148 3.81 -14.94 -6.44
CA PHE A 148 4.83 -14.22 -7.20
C PHE A 148 5.81 -15.19 -7.86
N LYS A 149 6.22 -16.24 -7.14
CA LYS A 149 7.06 -17.30 -7.71
C LYS A 149 6.37 -18.05 -8.85
N GLN A 150 5.07 -18.36 -8.73
CA GLN A 150 4.31 -19.00 -9.81
C GLN A 150 4.19 -18.12 -11.06
N LEU A 151 4.12 -16.80 -10.88
CA LEU A 151 4.01 -15.83 -11.97
C LEU A 151 5.38 -15.37 -12.51
N GLY A 152 6.49 -15.88 -11.97
CA GLY A 152 7.86 -15.45 -12.35
C GLY A 152 8.21 -14.01 -11.98
N LEU A 153 7.42 -13.39 -11.10
CA LEU A 153 7.59 -12.00 -10.65
C LEU A 153 8.76 -11.84 -9.66
N ASP A 154 9.17 -12.92 -9.01
CA ASP A 154 10.35 -12.92 -8.15
C ASP A 154 11.63 -12.54 -8.93
N LYS A 155 11.83 -13.09 -10.13
CA LYS A 155 13.01 -12.80 -10.97
C LYS A 155 13.06 -11.35 -11.47
N ALA A 156 11.89 -10.84 -11.82
CA ALA A 156 11.66 -9.48 -12.27
C ALA A 156 12.08 -8.40 -11.26
N PHE A 157 11.67 -8.56 -10.00
CA PHE A 157 12.00 -7.60 -8.94
C PHE A 157 13.39 -7.81 -8.35
N LEU A 158 13.99 -8.99 -8.52
CA LEU A 158 15.37 -9.27 -8.12
C LEU A 158 16.41 -8.79 -9.14
N GLY A 159 15.99 -8.29 -10.32
CA GLY A 159 16.89 -7.77 -11.35
C GLY A 159 17.84 -8.83 -11.92
N VAL A 160 17.51 -10.12 -11.78
CA VAL A 160 18.31 -11.21 -12.31
C VAL A 160 17.79 -11.51 -13.71
N ASP A 161 18.33 -10.78 -14.69
CA ASP A 161 18.21 -11.19 -16.08
C ASP A 161 18.78 -12.61 -16.18
N GLY A 162 17.93 -13.56 -16.58
CA GLY A 162 18.35 -14.93 -16.82
C GLY A 162 19.30 -14.97 -18.01
N GLY A 163 20.59 -15.14 -17.73
CA GLY A 163 21.55 -15.74 -18.66
C GLY A 163 21.31 -17.23 -18.80
#